data_AF-A0A0Q5QCP3-F1
#
_entry.id   AF-A0A0Q5QCP3-F1
#
_cell.length_a   1.000
_cell.length_b   1.000
_cell.length_c   1.000
_cell.angle_alpha   90.00
_cell.angle_beta   90.00
_cell.angle_gamma   90.00
#
_symmetry.space_group_name_H-M   'P 1'
#
loop_
_entity.id
_entity.type
_entity.pdbx_description
1 polymer ?
#
loop_
_entity_poly.entity_id
_entity_poly.type
_entity_poly.pdbx_seq_one_letter_code
_entity_poly.pdbx_strand_id
1 'polypeptide(L)'
;MIAGRLLVPLLIPRFPVPAIIAALVLDAVDQTIFQQVPGLDIAGYQQYDKALDVYYLAIAYLSTLQNWSDPFAFGIARFLFYYRLVGVVAFEFSDSRWLLLVFPNTFEYFFIAYEVIRCRWAPTRLNRRTLIALAAGIWIVIKLPQEWWLHIAELDVTDEVKTKVFGVGLADGWGTALAHRWWVVIVALAVLAALTVAVRAGVSRLPDGDWPFGFVVSARTRGGNVARVPASVRASQSAFLRGPLIEKIVLVSMLLLVFSRIVPGVRATNTQIVVTVIILVVANSVVSHWIAGRGTEWTSTVSQFIAVSAINAGVVVALVLLPTPGGASVTPLPTLFFLLLISLIVTLYDRYRMLRKLRSGKPFPIWVLRRRLLERTRRTVANVGGRSD
;
A
#
# COMPACT_ATOMS: atom_id res chain seq x y z
N MET A 1 -3.24 -15.89 11.95
CA MET A 1 -2.51 -15.73 10.67
C MET A 1 -3.17 -14.69 9.77
N ILE A 2 -4.33 -14.97 9.16
CA ILE A 2 -5.03 -14.00 8.27
C ILE A 2 -5.30 -12.63 8.92
N ALA A 3 -5.80 -12.59 10.16
CA ALA A 3 -6.03 -11.32 10.87
C ALA A 3 -4.72 -10.54 11.10
N GLY A 4 -3.60 -11.24 11.33
CA GLY A 4 -2.27 -10.63 11.44
C GLY A 4 -1.85 -9.97 10.13
N ARG A 5 -2.01 -10.68 9.01
CA ARG A 5 -1.73 -10.15 7.65
C ARG A 5 -2.64 -8.97 7.26
N LEU A 6 -3.84 -8.87 7.82
CA LEU A 6 -4.72 -7.70 7.59
C LEU A 6 -4.37 -6.50 8.49
N LEU A 7 -3.98 -6.75 9.74
CA LEU A 7 -3.77 -5.71 10.75
C LEU A 7 -2.34 -5.15 10.80
N VAL A 8 -1.31 -5.99 10.62
CA VAL A 8 0.10 -5.55 10.67
C VAL A 8 0.42 -4.50 9.61
N PRO A 9 -0.05 -4.61 8.35
CA PRO A 9 0.19 -3.56 7.37
C PRO A 9 -0.34 -2.19 7.77
N LEU A 10 -1.40 -2.11 8.60
CA LEU A 10 -1.93 -0.83 9.10
C LEU A 10 -0.96 -0.08 10.02
N LEU A 11 0.09 -0.75 10.51
CA LEU A 11 1.16 -0.12 11.28
C LEU A 11 2.24 0.52 10.39
N ILE A 12 2.34 0.14 9.10
CA ILE A 12 3.34 0.67 8.14
C ILE A 12 3.32 2.20 8.09
N PRO A 13 2.17 2.90 8.06
CA PRO A 13 2.15 4.36 8.04
C PRO A 13 2.83 5.03 9.24
N ARG A 14 2.89 4.36 10.41
CA ARG A 14 3.51 4.91 11.62
C ARG A 14 4.91 4.34 11.88
N PHE A 15 5.11 3.06 11.61
CA PHE A 15 6.35 2.32 11.81
C PHE A 15 6.74 1.55 10.53
N PRO A 16 7.20 2.23 9.45
CA PRO A 16 7.34 1.62 8.13
C PRO A 16 8.24 0.40 8.11
N VAL A 17 9.45 0.51 8.66
CA VAL A 17 10.47 -0.56 8.63
C VAL A 17 10.07 -1.79 9.48
N PRO A 18 9.75 -1.66 10.79
CA PRO A 18 9.40 -2.85 11.57
C PRO A 18 8.08 -3.47 11.13
N ALA A 19 7.10 -2.67 10.67
CA ALA A 19 5.81 -3.21 10.23
C ALA A 19 5.92 -3.96 8.89
N ILE A 20 6.69 -3.48 7.92
CA ILE A 20 6.89 -4.20 6.65
C ILE A 20 7.73 -5.47 6.86
N ILE A 21 8.74 -5.43 7.72
CA ILE A 21 9.50 -6.64 8.09
C ILE A 21 8.58 -7.64 8.82
N ALA A 22 7.73 -7.17 9.74
CA ALA A 22 6.76 -8.04 10.40
C ALA A 22 5.76 -8.65 9.41
N ALA A 23 5.32 -7.90 8.39
CA ALA A 23 4.47 -8.43 7.32
C ALA A 23 5.20 -9.52 6.52
N LEU A 24 6.46 -9.31 6.13
CA LEU A 24 7.30 -10.32 5.46
C LEU A 24 7.53 -11.57 6.30
N VAL A 25 7.75 -11.41 7.61
CA VAL A 25 7.93 -12.56 8.51
C VAL A 25 6.63 -13.34 8.66
N LEU A 26 5.49 -12.65 8.82
CA LEU A 26 4.18 -13.31 8.83
C LEU A 26 3.90 -14.04 7.52
N ASP A 27 4.35 -13.47 6.40
CA ASP A 27 4.20 -14.08 5.09
C ASP A 27 4.92 -15.44 5.01
N ALA A 28 6.22 -15.42 5.30
CA ALA A 28 7.06 -16.62 5.32
C ALA A 28 6.60 -17.67 6.35
N VAL A 29 6.20 -17.23 7.55
CA VAL A 29 5.72 -18.14 8.61
C VAL A 29 4.43 -18.82 8.17
N ASP A 30 3.47 -18.08 7.60
CA ASP A 30 2.22 -18.71 7.21
C ASP A 30 2.45 -19.75 6.10
N GLN A 31 3.27 -19.46 5.08
CA GLN A 31 3.59 -20.43 4.02
C GLN A 31 4.13 -21.76 4.58
N THR A 32 5.06 -21.69 5.54
CA THR A 32 5.66 -22.88 6.16
C THR A 32 4.68 -23.69 7.02
N ILE A 33 3.77 -23.02 7.73
CA ILE A 33 2.75 -23.69 8.56
C ILE A 33 1.74 -24.42 7.68
N PHE A 34 1.27 -23.79 6.59
CA PHE A 34 0.28 -24.41 5.70
C PHE A 34 0.83 -25.62 4.95
N GLN A 35 2.13 -25.65 4.63
CA GLN A 35 2.78 -26.83 4.04
C GLN A 35 2.86 -28.03 5.00
N GLN A 36 2.80 -27.80 6.32
CA GLN A 36 2.97 -28.85 7.33
C GLN A 36 1.65 -29.44 7.82
N VAL A 37 0.50 -28.84 7.49
CA VAL A 37 -0.83 -29.31 7.95
C VAL A 37 -1.49 -30.15 6.85
N PRO A 38 -1.57 -31.49 7.02
CA PRO A 38 -2.19 -32.36 6.02
C PRO A 38 -3.69 -32.12 5.91
N GLY A 39 -4.23 -32.02 4.69
CA GLY A 39 -5.68 -31.95 4.42
C GLY A 39 -6.25 -30.54 4.20
N LEU A 40 -5.43 -29.49 4.21
CA LEU A 40 -5.84 -28.15 3.76
C LEU A 40 -5.67 -28.05 2.24
N ASP A 41 -6.66 -27.50 1.55
CA ASP A 41 -6.58 -27.18 0.12
C ASP A 41 -5.53 -26.09 -0.13
N ILE A 42 -4.34 -26.52 -0.53
CA ILE A 42 -3.16 -25.67 -0.77
C ILE A 42 -3.43 -24.68 -1.92
N ALA A 43 -4.25 -25.07 -2.90
CA ALA A 43 -4.53 -24.25 -4.08
C ALA A 43 -5.35 -23.01 -3.73
N GLY A 44 -6.37 -23.16 -2.87
CA GLY A 44 -7.13 -22.03 -2.35
C GLY A 44 -6.25 -21.07 -1.53
N TYR A 45 -5.35 -21.60 -0.70
CA TYR A 45 -4.49 -20.77 0.16
C TYR A 45 -3.47 -19.91 -0.62
N GLN A 46 -2.83 -20.46 -1.66
CA GLN A 46 -1.90 -19.70 -2.50
C GLN A 46 -2.55 -18.48 -3.17
N GLN A 47 -3.82 -18.61 -3.57
CA GLN A 47 -4.57 -17.49 -4.13
C GLN A 47 -4.81 -16.42 -3.07
N TYR A 48 -5.18 -16.79 -1.84
CA TYR A 48 -5.38 -15.85 -0.73
C TYR A 48 -4.10 -15.11 -0.34
N ASP A 49 -2.99 -15.83 -0.22
CA ASP A 49 -1.65 -15.32 0.07
C ASP A 49 -1.30 -14.14 -0.85
N LYS A 50 -1.50 -14.34 -2.15
CA LYS A 50 -1.26 -13.32 -3.18
C LYS A 50 -2.16 -12.08 -3.09
N ALA A 51 -3.42 -12.24 -2.68
CA ALA A 51 -4.30 -11.09 -2.46
C ALA A 51 -3.79 -10.21 -1.32
N LEU A 52 -3.38 -10.87 -0.23
CA LEU A 52 -2.84 -10.21 0.96
C LEU A 52 -1.52 -9.50 0.65
N ASP A 53 -0.74 -10.04 -0.29
CA ASP A 53 0.45 -9.37 -0.82
C ASP A 53 0.15 -8.03 -1.46
N VAL A 54 -0.81 -8.00 -2.38
CA VAL A 54 -1.23 -6.76 -3.04
C VAL A 54 -1.79 -5.76 -2.02
N TYR A 55 -2.50 -6.24 -1.01
CA TYR A 55 -3.05 -5.40 0.06
C TYR A 55 -1.96 -4.73 0.91
N TYR A 56 -0.97 -5.46 1.40
CA TYR A 56 0.08 -4.83 2.20
C TYR A 56 0.92 -3.87 1.36
N LEU A 57 1.21 -4.22 0.09
CA LEU A 57 1.93 -3.33 -0.84
C LEU A 57 1.14 -2.06 -1.11
N ALA A 58 -0.19 -2.15 -1.24
CA ALA A 58 -1.05 -0.98 -1.38
C ALA A 58 -0.97 -0.08 -0.14
N ILE A 59 -0.97 -0.65 1.07
CA ILE A 59 -0.81 0.15 2.29
C ILE A 59 0.60 0.77 2.38
N ALA A 60 1.64 0.03 2.01
CA ALA A 60 3.00 0.56 1.90
C ALA A 60 3.05 1.74 0.93
N TYR A 61 2.44 1.61 -0.26
CA TYR A 61 2.31 2.72 -1.22
C TYR A 61 1.57 3.91 -0.61
N LEU A 62 0.42 3.70 0.02
CA LEU A 62 -0.34 4.76 0.67
C LEU A 62 0.48 5.46 1.76
N SER A 63 1.30 4.72 2.51
CA SER A 63 2.20 5.31 3.50
C SER A 63 3.22 6.26 2.88
N THR A 64 3.66 6.04 1.63
CA THR A 64 4.55 6.96 0.92
C THR A 64 3.88 8.31 0.66
N LEU A 65 2.56 8.33 0.40
CA LEU A 65 1.81 9.59 0.26
C LEU A 65 1.90 10.41 1.54
N GLN A 66 1.77 9.76 2.70
CA GLN A 66 1.85 10.45 3.99
C GLN A 66 3.28 10.87 4.31
N ASN A 67 4.23 9.94 4.18
CA ASN A 67 5.51 10.00 4.87
C ASN A 67 6.64 10.59 4.01
N TRP A 68 6.56 10.51 2.68
CA TRP A 68 7.67 10.89 1.80
C TRP A 68 7.54 12.34 1.36
N SER A 69 8.52 13.15 1.75
CA SER A 69 8.60 14.56 1.37
C SER A 69 9.17 14.78 -0.03
N ASP A 70 10.13 13.95 -0.46
CA ASP A 70 10.75 14.06 -1.79
C ASP A 70 9.76 13.65 -2.90
N PRO A 71 9.39 14.59 -3.81
CA PRO A 71 8.54 14.29 -4.95
C PRO A 71 9.14 13.26 -5.91
N PHE A 72 10.46 13.23 -6.05
CA PHE A 72 11.14 12.36 -7.02
C PHE A 72 11.17 10.91 -6.53
N ALA A 73 11.61 10.67 -5.28
CA ALA A 73 11.53 9.35 -4.65
C ALA A 73 10.09 8.81 -4.68
N PHE A 74 9.10 9.64 -4.38
CA PHE A 74 7.69 9.23 -4.49
C PHE A 74 7.29 8.87 -5.93
N GLY A 75 7.77 9.62 -6.93
CA GLY A 75 7.48 9.32 -8.34
C GLY A 75 7.97 7.92 -8.73
N ILE A 76 9.18 7.56 -8.29
CA ILE A 76 9.73 6.21 -8.47
C ILE A 76 8.89 5.17 -7.74
N ALA A 77 8.59 5.39 -6.46
CA ALA A 77 7.76 4.47 -5.67
C ALA A 77 6.38 4.24 -6.30
N ARG A 78 5.73 5.32 -6.77
CA ARG A 78 4.45 5.26 -7.48
C ARG A 78 4.57 4.44 -8.76
N PHE A 79 5.60 4.69 -9.57
CA PHE A 79 5.82 3.94 -10.80
C PHE A 79 6.03 2.45 -10.51
N LEU A 80 6.95 2.09 -9.60
CA LEU A 80 7.25 0.70 -9.26
C LEU A 80 6.04 -0.03 -8.70
N PHE A 81 5.24 0.63 -7.85
CA PHE A 81 4.03 0.04 -7.29
C PHE A 81 2.98 -0.24 -8.36
N TYR A 82 2.65 0.74 -9.21
CA TYR A 82 1.67 0.53 -10.29
C TYR A 82 2.18 -0.44 -11.35
N TYR A 83 3.48 -0.46 -11.62
CA TYR A 83 4.11 -1.44 -12.49
C TYR A 83 3.87 -2.86 -11.97
N ARG A 84 4.16 -3.11 -10.69
CA ARG A 84 3.86 -4.41 -10.05
C ARG A 84 2.36 -4.72 -10.05
N LEU A 85 1.52 -3.76 -9.71
CA LEU A 85 0.06 -3.95 -9.64
C LEU A 85 -0.54 -4.35 -11.00
N VAL A 86 -0.11 -3.69 -12.08
CA VAL A 86 -0.50 -4.06 -13.45
C VAL A 86 -0.05 -5.48 -13.78
N GLY A 87 1.18 -5.84 -13.40
CA GLY A 87 1.69 -7.20 -13.57
C GLY A 87 0.89 -8.26 -12.84
N VAL A 88 0.50 -8.00 -11.59
CA VAL A 88 -0.34 -8.93 -10.82
C VAL A 88 -1.70 -9.07 -11.48
N VAL A 89 -2.35 -7.96 -11.84
CA VAL A 89 -3.65 -7.99 -12.54
C VAL A 89 -3.54 -8.76 -13.86
N ALA A 90 -2.51 -8.51 -14.68
CA ALA A 90 -2.29 -9.20 -15.94
C ALA A 90 -2.06 -10.71 -15.75
N PHE A 91 -1.31 -11.09 -14.70
CA PHE A 91 -1.14 -12.49 -14.32
C PHE A 91 -2.50 -13.10 -13.97
N GLU A 92 -3.34 -12.46 -13.14
CA GLU A 92 -4.65 -13.03 -12.73
C GLU A 92 -5.61 -13.26 -13.91
N PHE A 93 -5.37 -12.62 -15.05
CA PHE A 93 -6.17 -12.79 -16.27
C PHE A 93 -5.59 -13.82 -17.25
N SER A 94 -4.29 -14.09 -17.20
CA SER A 94 -3.58 -14.91 -18.19
C SER A 94 -2.93 -16.15 -17.61
N ASP A 95 -2.87 -16.27 -16.28
CA ASP A 95 -2.18 -17.29 -15.49
C ASP A 95 -0.71 -17.50 -15.90
N SER A 96 -0.11 -16.49 -16.52
CA SER A 96 1.21 -16.61 -17.14
C SER A 96 2.34 -16.19 -16.20
N ARG A 97 3.08 -17.18 -15.68
CA ARG A 97 4.18 -16.96 -14.70
C ARG A 97 5.25 -15.98 -15.16
N TRP A 98 5.57 -15.92 -16.45
CA TRP A 98 6.57 -15.00 -16.99
C TRP A 98 6.21 -13.51 -16.78
N LEU A 99 4.93 -13.19 -16.59
CA LEU A 99 4.52 -11.82 -16.25
C LEU A 99 5.06 -11.39 -14.89
N LEU A 100 5.22 -12.29 -13.92
CA LEU A 100 5.79 -11.96 -12.61
C LEU A 100 7.28 -11.58 -12.73
N LEU A 101 7.99 -12.19 -13.67
CA LEU A 101 9.37 -11.83 -14.01
C LEU A 101 9.48 -10.47 -14.71
N VAL A 102 8.55 -10.17 -15.61
CA VAL A 102 8.51 -8.86 -16.29
C VAL A 102 8.12 -7.77 -15.30
N PHE A 103 7.19 -8.06 -14.39
CA PHE A 103 6.70 -7.13 -13.37
C PHE A 103 7.14 -7.53 -11.96
N PRO A 104 8.46 -7.52 -11.66
CA PRO A 104 8.97 -8.01 -10.38
C PRO A 104 8.58 -7.09 -9.23
N ASN A 105 8.59 -7.61 -8.00
CA ASN A 105 8.27 -6.81 -6.81
C ASN A 105 9.43 -5.88 -6.38
N THR A 106 9.91 -5.03 -7.29
CA THR A 106 10.97 -4.04 -7.02
C THR A 106 10.52 -2.96 -6.04
N PHE A 107 9.21 -2.65 -6.03
CA PHE A 107 8.64 -1.62 -5.17
C PHE A 107 8.90 -1.88 -3.69
N GLU A 108 8.66 -3.09 -3.21
CA GLU A 108 8.86 -3.46 -1.81
C GLU A 108 10.29 -3.18 -1.34
N TYR A 109 11.27 -3.64 -2.13
CA TYR A 109 12.68 -3.55 -1.76
C TYR A 109 13.15 -2.09 -1.80
N PHE A 110 12.69 -1.34 -2.80
CA PHE A 110 12.94 0.09 -2.88
C PHE A 110 12.33 0.85 -1.69
N PHE A 111 11.11 0.50 -1.30
CA PHE A 111 10.43 1.08 -0.14
C PHE A 111 11.21 0.81 1.15
N ILE A 112 11.62 -0.44 1.39
CA ILE A 112 12.42 -0.84 2.56
C ILE A 112 13.75 -0.07 2.57
N ALA A 113 14.49 -0.10 1.46
CA ALA A 113 15.78 0.57 1.37
C ALA A 113 15.67 2.08 1.66
N TYR A 114 14.69 2.74 1.06
CA TYR A 114 14.47 4.17 1.27
C TYR A 114 14.03 4.48 2.71
N GLU A 115 13.14 3.68 3.32
CA GLU A 115 12.73 3.88 4.72
C GLU A 115 13.84 3.58 5.72
N VAL A 116 14.71 2.61 5.45
CA VAL A 116 15.92 2.34 6.25
C VAL A 116 16.87 3.53 6.21
N ILE A 117 17.12 4.12 5.04
CA ILE A 117 17.94 5.35 4.94
C ILE A 117 17.30 6.46 5.78
N ARG A 118 15.97 6.61 5.71
CA ARG A 118 15.21 7.60 6.50
C ARG A 118 15.18 7.34 8.00
N CYS A 119 15.59 6.16 8.48
CA CYS A 119 15.73 5.93 9.92
C CYS A 119 16.88 6.76 10.53
N ARG A 120 17.88 7.15 9.73
CA ARG A 120 19.09 7.82 10.24
C ARG A 120 19.49 9.07 9.46
N TRP A 121 19.14 9.18 8.17
CA TRP A 121 19.57 10.29 7.30
C TRP A 121 18.40 11.02 6.65
N ALA A 122 18.60 12.31 6.42
CA ALA A 122 17.67 13.14 5.66
C ALA A 122 17.61 12.68 4.20
N PRO A 123 16.41 12.41 3.66
CA PRO A 123 16.29 11.99 2.26
C PRO A 123 16.75 13.07 1.27
N THR A 124 16.92 14.32 1.70
CA THR A 124 17.55 15.40 0.91
C THR A 124 19.02 15.12 0.56
N ARG A 125 19.68 14.20 1.27
CA ARG A 125 21.05 13.77 0.94
C ARG A 125 21.11 12.90 -0.32
N LEU A 126 19.98 12.27 -0.70
CA LEU A 126 19.91 11.43 -1.89
C LEU A 126 19.62 12.29 -3.10
N ASN A 127 20.58 12.36 -4.03
CA ASN A 127 20.34 13.03 -5.30
C ASN A 127 19.52 12.12 -6.24
N ARG A 128 18.90 12.70 -7.27
CA ARG A 128 18.03 11.96 -8.21
C ARG A 128 18.73 10.77 -8.86
N ARG A 129 20.02 10.93 -9.21
CA ARG A 129 20.84 9.85 -9.79
C ARG A 129 20.99 8.68 -8.82
N THR A 130 21.23 8.94 -7.54
CA THR A 130 21.35 7.92 -6.50
C THR A 130 20.03 7.15 -6.32
N LEU A 131 18.89 7.84 -6.37
CA LEU A 131 17.58 7.20 -6.28
C LEU A 131 17.29 6.30 -7.49
N ILE A 132 17.62 6.75 -8.70
CA ILE A 132 17.51 5.93 -9.92
C ILE A 132 18.45 4.73 -9.82
N ALA A 133 19.72 4.94 -9.45
CA ALA A 133 20.71 3.88 -9.32
C ALA A 133 20.30 2.85 -8.25
N LEU A 134 19.72 3.30 -7.13
CA LEU A 134 19.18 2.42 -6.10
C LEU A 134 18.02 1.58 -6.64
N ALA A 135 17.04 2.21 -7.31
CA ALA A 135 15.92 1.49 -7.90
C ALA A 135 16.35 0.50 -8.98
N ALA A 136 17.24 0.93 -9.89
CA ALA A 136 17.78 0.09 -10.96
C ALA A 136 18.67 -1.04 -10.42
N GLY A 137 19.49 -0.77 -9.41
CA GLY A 137 20.32 -1.78 -8.75
C GLY A 137 19.47 -2.85 -8.07
N ILE A 138 18.45 -2.45 -7.32
CA ILE A 138 17.49 -3.38 -6.71
C ILE A 138 16.78 -4.19 -7.80
N TRP A 139 16.32 -3.54 -8.87
CA TRP A 139 15.63 -4.22 -9.96
C TRP A 139 16.54 -5.25 -10.65
N ILE A 140 17.68 -4.81 -11.17
CA ILE A 140 18.51 -5.58 -12.10
C ILE A 140 19.36 -6.61 -11.37
N VAL A 141 19.94 -6.25 -10.22
CA VAL A 141 20.92 -7.09 -9.54
C VAL A 141 20.25 -8.04 -8.56
N ILE A 142 19.18 -7.60 -7.89
CA ILE A 142 18.52 -8.40 -6.85
C ILE A 142 17.29 -9.09 -7.42
N LYS A 143 16.37 -8.30 -7.99
CA LYS A 143 15.03 -8.80 -8.32
C LYS A 143 14.97 -9.64 -9.59
N LEU A 144 15.59 -9.23 -10.69
CA LEU A 144 15.56 -10.03 -11.91
C LEU A 144 16.16 -11.44 -11.72
N PRO A 145 17.33 -11.61 -11.06
CA PRO A 145 17.86 -12.94 -10.78
C PRO A 145 16.94 -13.74 -9.85
N GLN A 146 16.39 -13.11 -8.81
CA GLN A 146 15.45 -13.76 -7.89
C GLN A 146 14.19 -14.26 -8.63
N GLU A 147 13.60 -13.44 -9.49
CA GLU A 147 12.34 -13.76 -10.19
C GLU A 147 12.59 -14.77 -11.32
N TRP A 148 13.75 -14.72 -11.99
CA TRP A 148 14.19 -15.77 -12.92
C TRP A 148 14.32 -17.13 -12.23
N TRP A 149 14.95 -17.13 -11.05
CA TRP A 149 15.13 -18.34 -10.26
C TRP A 149 13.79 -18.96 -9.85
N LEU A 150 12.86 -18.13 -9.37
CA LEU A 150 11.57 -18.61 -8.88
C LEU A 150 10.59 -18.99 -10.00
N HIS A 151 10.57 -18.25 -11.11
CA HIS A 151 9.51 -18.39 -12.12
C HIS A 151 9.92 -19.04 -13.43
N ILE A 152 11.21 -19.06 -13.78
CA ILE A 152 11.71 -19.76 -14.98
C ILE A 152 12.42 -21.04 -14.58
N ALA A 153 13.32 -20.96 -13.60
CA ALA A 153 14.05 -22.15 -13.17
C ALA A 153 13.18 -23.07 -12.29
N GLU A 154 12.09 -22.54 -11.70
CA GLU A 154 11.19 -23.26 -10.77
C GLU A 154 11.94 -23.98 -9.64
N LEU A 155 13.10 -23.45 -9.27
CA LEU A 155 13.97 -24.02 -8.26
C LEU A 155 13.55 -23.49 -6.89
N ASP A 156 12.96 -24.36 -6.06
CA ASP A 156 12.79 -24.03 -4.65
C ASP A 156 14.19 -24.01 -3.99
N VAL A 157 14.56 -22.86 -3.43
CA VAL A 157 15.82 -22.68 -2.70
C VAL A 157 15.94 -23.73 -1.59
N THR A 158 14.82 -24.13 -1.01
CA THR A 158 14.75 -25.14 0.05
C THR A 158 15.18 -26.52 -0.45
N ASP A 159 14.69 -26.89 -1.63
CA ASP A 159 14.97 -28.17 -2.27
C ASP A 159 16.41 -28.22 -2.79
N GLU A 160 16.89 -27.12 -3.34
CA GLU A 160 18.28 -26.93 -3.77
C GLU A 160 19.26 -26.97 -2.60
N VAL A 161 18.90 -26.36 -1.46
CA VAL A 161 19.69 -26.42 -0.24
C VAL A 161 19.72 -27.84 0.31
N LYS A 162 18.59 -28.55 0.36
CA LYS A 162 18.57 -29.96 0.80
C LYS A 162 19.41 -30.87 -0.10
N THR A 163 19.25 -30.76 -1.42
CA THR A 163 19.87 -31.67 -2.38
C THR A 163 21.32 -31.34 -2.70
N LYS A 164 21.66 -30.07 -2.96
CA LYS A 164 23.02 -29.67 -3.37
C LYS A 164 23.91 -29.30 -2.18
N VAL A 165 23.36 -28.59 -1.19
CA VAL A 165 24.15 -28.11 -0.04
C VAL A 165 24.24 -29.18 1.04
N PHE A 166 23.12 -29.79 1.44
CA PHE A 166 23.10 -30.84 2.46
C PHE A 166 23.27 -32.25 1.89
N GLY A 167 23.05 -32.48 0.59
CA GLY A 167 23.31 -33.76 -0.06
C GLY A 167 22.26 -34.84 0.22
N VAL A 168 21.05 -34.47 0.63
CA VAL A 168 20.01 -35.41 1.09
C VAL A 168 18.78 -35.33 0.19
N GLY A 169 17.97 -36.39 0.14
CA GLY A 169 16.78 -36.46 -0.70
C GLY A 169 15.67 -35.51 -0.22
N LEU A 170 14.76 -35.13 -1.13
CA LEU A 170 13.66 -34.21 -0.80
C LEU A 170 12.68 -34.76 0.24
N ALA A 171 12.55 -36.09 0.30
CA ALA A 171 11.73 -36.81 1.27
C ALA A 171 12.35 -36.87 2.68
N ASP A 172 13.62 -36.52 2.82
CA ASP A 172 14.34 -36.60 4.08
C ASP A 172 14.04 -35.39 4.98
N GLY A 173 13.88 -35.64 6.28
CA GLY A 173 13.60 -34.62 7.28
C GLY A 173 14.80 -33.68 7.52
N TRP A 174 14.55 -32.46 8.00
CA TRP A 174 15.63 -31.50 8.29
C TRP A 174 16.65 -32.01 9.31
N GLY A 175 16.23 -32.89 10.23
CA GLY A 175 17.13 -33.52 11.20
C GLY A 175 18.21 -34.39 10.55
N THR A 176 17.90 -35.10 9.46
CA THR A 176 18.88 -35.94 8.75
C THR A 176 19.79 -35.08 7.87
N ALA A 177 19.27 -33.99 7.27
CA ALA A 177 20.08 -33.00 6.55
C ALA A 177 21.15 -32.34 7.44
N LEU A 178 20.74 -31.87 8.62
CA LEU A 178 21.65 -31.24 9.59
C LEU A 178 22.68 -32.22 10.15
N ALA A 179 22.31 -33.49 10.34
CA ALA A 179 23.25 -34.53 10.79
C ALA A 179 24.25 -34.91 9.70
N HIS A 180 23.82 -34.97 8.43
CA HIS A 180 24.68 -35.40 7.32
C HIS A 180 25.80 -34.40 7.00
N ARG A 181 25.51 -33.09 7.02
CA ARG A 181 26.50 -32.02 6.80
C ARG A 181 26.42 -30.92 7.86
N TRP A 182 26.63 -31.29 9.11
CA TRP A 182 26.63 -30.36 10.26
C TRP A 182 27.61 -29.18 10.10
N TRP A 183 28.74 -29.38 9.40
CA TRP A 183 29.74 -28.34 9.14
C TRP A 183 29.21 -27.21 8.24
N VAL A 184 28.21 -27.46 7.39
CA VAL A 184 27.56 -26.41 6.58
C VAL A 184 26.90 -25.38 7.49
N VAL A 185 26.32 -25.80 8.61
CA VAL A 185 25.71 -24.89 9.59
C VAL A 185 26.77 -23.99 10.22
N ILE A 186 27.94 -24.54 10.55
CA ILE A 186 29.06 -23.76 11.09
C ILE A 186 29.58 -22.75 10.06
N VAL A 187 29.72 -23.17 8.80
CA VAL A 187 30.11 -22.26 7.71
C VAL A 187 29.06 -21.17 7.51
N ALA A 188 27.77 -21.49 7.53
CA ALA A 188 26.69 -20.51 7.42
C ALA A 188 26.72 -19.51 8.59
N LEU A 189 26.91 -19.98 9.82
CA LEU A 189 27.07 -19.13 11.00
C LEU A 189 28.32 -18.25 10.91
N ALA A 190 29.43 -18.79 10.41
CA ALA A 190 30.66 -18.04 10.20
C ALA A 190 30.49 -16.95 9.11
N VAL A 191 29.81 -17.27 8.01
CA VAL A 191 29.45 -16.30 6.96
C VAL A 191 28.52 -15.22 7.52
N LEU A 192 27.52 -15.59 8.32
CA LEU A 192 26.62 -14.64 8.97
C LEU A 192 27.39 -13.73 9.95
N ALA A 193 28.31 -14.28 10.72
CA ALA A 193 29.18 -13.51 11.61
C ALA A 193 30.08 -12.56 10.82
N ALA A 194 30.71 -13.03 9.74
CA ALA A 194 31.54 -12.22 8.86
C ALA A 194 30.73 -11.10 8.19
N LEU A 195 29.52 -11.38 7.70
CA LEU A 195 28.58 -10.39 7.18
C LEU A 195 28.21 -9.37 8.25
N THR A 196 27.94 -9.80 9.49
CA THR A 196 27.60 -8.90 10.60
C THR A 196 28.77 -7.97 10.92
N VAL A 197 30.00 -8.50 10.96
CA VAL A 197 31.21 -7.71 11.15
C VAL A 197 31.43 -6.74 9.98
N ALA A 198 31.27 -7.19 8.74
CA ALA A 198 31.40 -6.36 7.55
C ALA A 198 30.36 -5.23 7.51
N VAL A 199 29.11 -5.53 7.86
CA VAL A 199 28.05 -4.52 8.00
C VAL A 199 28.40 -3.55 9.11
N ARG A 200 28.85 -4.01 10.28
CA ARG A 200 29.22 -3.15 11.41
C ARG A 200 30.41 -2.24 11.06
N ALA A 201 31.42 -2.77 10.36
CA ALA A 201 32.56 -2.02 9.86
C ALA A 201 32.20 -1.06 8.72
N GLY A 202 31.20 -1.40 7.91
CA GLY A 202 30.63 -0.51 6.90
C GLY A 202 29.84 0.64 7.54
N VAL A 203 29.04 0.33 8.56
CA VAL A 203 28.25 1.32 9.31
C VAL A 203 29.13 2.33 10.03
N SER A 204 30.30 1.93 10.53
CA SER A 204 31.25 2.88 11.12
C SER A 204 31.90 3.84 10.12
N ARG A 205 31.81 3.55 8.81
CA ARG A 205 32.26 4.43 7.72
C ARG A 205 31.13 5.30 7.15
N LEU A 206 29.89 5.14 7.63
CA LEU A 206 28.78 5.95 7.16
C LEU A 206 28.84 7.36 7.75
N PRO A 207 28.40 8.39 7.00
CA PRO A 207 28.35 9.75 7.51
C PRO A 207 27.47 9.84 8.75
N ASP A 208 27.78 10.76 9.65
CA ASP A 208 26.92 11.07 10.78
C ASP A 208 25.51 11.39 10.29
N GLY A 209 24.53 10.69 10.87
CA GLY A 209 23.14 10.86 10.52
C GLY A 209 22.55 12.13 11.13
N ASP A 210 21.53 12.66 10.45
CA ASP A 210 20.91 13.95 10.76
C ASP A 210 20.07 13.93 12.05
N TRP A 211 19.70 12.74 12.55
CA TRP A 211 18.91 12.55 13.77
C TRP A 211 19.23 11.20 14.43
N PRO A 212 18.89 11.00 15.73
CA PRO A 212 19.05 9.70 16.39
C PRO A 212 18.28 8.60 15.65
N PHE A 213 18.86 7.41 15.60
CA PHE A 213 18.22 6.26 14.99
C PHE A 213 16.90 5.96 15.71
N GLY A 214 15.82 5.79 14.96
CA GLY A 214 14.52 5.40 15.52
C GLY A 214 13.57 4.92 14.44
N PHE A 215 12.52 4.18 14.81
CA PHE A 215 11.57 3.54 13.88
C PHE A 215 10.27 4.32 13.65
N VAL A 216 10.06 5.42 14.38
CA VAL A 216 8.83 6.22 14.35
C VAL A 216 8.95 7.38 13.35
N VAL A 217 7.96 7.54 12.46
CA VAL A 217 7.97 8.61 11.45
C VAL A 217 7.85 10.01 12.07
N SER A 218 7.03 10.19 13.11
CA SER A 218 6.77 11.51 13.71
C SER A 218 7.99 12.14 14.38
N ALA A 219 9.02 11.34 14.71
CA ALA A 219 10.27 11.85 15.25
C ALA A 219 11.21 12.43 14.18
N ARG A 220 10.93 12.20 12.88
CA ARG A 220 11.91 12.36 11.79
C ARG A 220 11.56 13.41 10.74
N THR A 221 10.38 14.03 10.82
CA THR A 221 10.01 15.12 9.91
C THR A 221 10.56 16.45 10.42
N ARG A 222 11.54 17.01 9.71
CA ARG A 222 12.11 18.36 9.92
C ARG A 222 11.13 19.52 9.66
N GLY A 223 9.84 19.23 9.53
CA GLY A 223 8.76 20.20 9.66
C GLY A 223 8.00 19.77 10.90
N GLY A 224 7.92 20.65 11.89
CA GLY A 224 7.40 20.36 13.23
C GLY A 224 6.03 19.69 13.22
N ASN A 225 5.51 19.40 14.42
CA ASN A 225 4.08 19.13 14.63
C ASN A 225 3.29 19.91 13.60
N VAL A 226 2.51 19.23 12.75
CA VAL A 226 1.63 19.90 11.79
C VAL A 226 0.70 20.74 12.66
N ALA A 227 1.10 21.98 12.93
CA ALA A 227 0.33 22.95 13.68
C ALA A 227 -1.02 22.96 12.97
N ARG A 228 -2.08 22.77 13.76
CA ARG A 228 -3.46 22.54 13.31
C ARG A 228 -3.67 23.13 11.93
N VAL A 229 -3.88 22.25 10.95
CA VAL A 229 -4.20 22.67 9.59
C VAL A 229 -5.34 23.70 9.67
N PRO A 230 -5.21 24.91 9.13
CA PRO A 230 -6.30 25.87 9.20
C PRO A 230 -7.55 25.33 8.50
N ALA A 231 -8.72 25.51 9.11
CA ALA A 231 -10.02 25.03 8.59
C ALA A 231 -10.29 25.50 7.14
N SER A 232 -9.74 26.64 6.74
CA SER A 232 -9.85 27.22 5.39
C SER A 232 -9.09 26.44 4.31
N VAL A 233 -7.93 25.85 4.65
CA VAL A 233 -7.18 24.95 3.76
C VAL A 233 -7.88 23.59 3.68
N ARG A 234 -8.62 23.20 4.73
CA ARG A 234 -9.38 21.96 4.79
C ARG A 234 -10.72 21.99 4.07
N ALA A 235 -11.46 23.09 4.13
CA ALA A 235 -12.72 23.26 3.40
C ALA A 235 -12.54 23.29 1.88
N SER A 236 -11.35 23.64 1.38
CA SER A 236 -11.00 23.63 -0.05
C SER A 236 -10.63 22.23 -0.61
N GLN A 237 -10.64 21.19 0.23
CA GLN A 237 -10.12 19.85 -0.07
C GLN A 237 -10.96 19.05 -1.07
N SER A 238 -12.17 19.49 -1.35
CA SER A 238 -13.17 18.71 -2.07
C SER A 238 -13.23 19.00 -3.57
N ALA A 239 -12.18 19.59 -4.14
CA ALA A 239 -12.05 19.86 -5.57
C ALA A 239 -10.58 19.57 -5.98
N PHE A 240 -10.22 18.74 -6.97
CA PHE A 240 -10.76 18.65 -8.32
C PHE A 240 -10.36 17.30 -8.99
N LEU A 241 -11.34 16.40 -9.12
CA LEU A 241 -11.90 15.78 -10.33
C LEU A 241 -11.08 15.35 -11.58
N ARG A 242 -9.74 15.37 -11.62
CA ARG A 242 -9.05 14.74 -12.78
C ARG A 242 -8.01 13.71 -12.36
N GLY A 243 -6.81 14.11 -11.94
CA GLY A 243 -5.75 13.15 -11.60
C GLY A 243 -6.05 12.19 -10.43
N PRO A 244 -6.37 12.68 -9.23
CA PRO A 244 -6.46 11.81 -8.06
C PRO A 244 -7.73 11.00 -7.90
N LEU A 245 -8.84 11.45 -8.50
CA LEU A 245 -10.04 10.63 -8.55
C LEU A 245 -9.77 9.41 -9.45
N ILE A 246 -9.16 9.63 -10.62
CA ILE A 246 -8.76 8.56 -11.53
C ILE A 246 -7.77 7.62 -10.84
N GLU A 247 -6.73 8.14 -10.20
CA GLU A 247 -5.77 7.30 -9.49
C GLU A 247 -6.44 6.44 -8.41
N LYS A 248 -7.33 7.04 -7.61
CA LYS A 248 -8.09 6.33 -6.57
C LYS A 248 -8.99 5.25 -7.17
N ILE A 249 -9.71 5.56 -8.25
CA ILE A 249 -10.54 4.59 -8.99
C ILE A 249 -9.66 3.44 -9.49
N VAL A 250 -8.57 3.73 -10.19
CA VAL A 250 -7.65 2.72 -10.74
C VAL A 250 -7.10 1.83 -9.63
N LEU A 251 -6.59 2.42 -8.55
CA LEU A 251 -6.05 1.69 -7.40
C LEU A 251 -7.09 0.74 -6.79
N VAL A 252 -8.27 1.27 -6.46
CA VAL A 252 -9.32 0.50 -5.80
C VAL A 252 -9.87 -0.56 -6.76
N SER A 253 -10.07 -0.24 -8.04
CA SER A 253 -10.55 -1.19 -9.05
C SER A 253 -9.58 -2.33 -9.26
N MET A 254 -8.28 -2.06 -9.45
CA MET A 254 -7.27 -3.11 -9.62
C MET A 254 -7.17 -4.01 -8.39
N LEU A 255 -7.16 -3.42 -7.19
CA LEU A 255 -7.13 -4.17 -5.95
C LEU A 255 -8.37 -5.07 -5.83
N LEU A 256 -9.57 -4.55 -6.13
CA LEU A 256 -10.79 -5.34 -6.06
C LEU A 256 -10.87 -6.44 -7.13
N LEU A 257 -10.34 -6.19 -8.33
CA LEU A 257 -10.26 -7.21 -9.37
C LEU A 257 -9.40 -8.40 -8.90
N VAL A 258 -8.24 -8.14 -8.30
CA VAL A 258 -7.39 -9.18 -7.72
C VAL A 258 -8.15 -9.96 -6.64
N PHE A 259 -8.70 -9.26 -5.63
CA PHE A 259 -9.43 -9.91 -4.55
C PHE A 259 -10.68 -10.67 -5.00
N SER A 260 -11.38 -10.21 -6.05
CA SER A 260 -12.60 -10.84 -6.56
C SER A 260 -12.41 -12.22 -7.16
N ARG A 261 -11.23 -12.49 -7.73
CA ARG A 261 -10.90 -13.80 -8.31
C ARG A 261 -10.52 -14.82 -7.25
N ILE A 262 -10.19 -14.33 -6.06
CA ILE A 262 -9.61 -15.11 -4.97
C ILE A 262 -10.67 -15.41 -3.90
N VAL A 263 -11.58 -14.47 -3.62
CA VAL A 263 -12.64 -14.67 -2.63
C VAL A 263 -13.75 -15.55 -3.23
N PRO A 264 -14.01 -16.75 -2.67
CA PRO A 264 -15.04 -17.65 -3.14
C PRO A 264 -16.43 -17.03 -2.92
N GLY A 265 -17.34 -17.31 -3.85
CA GLY A 265 -18.72 -16.81 -3.79
C GLY A 265 -18.94 -15.44 -4.45
N VAL A 266 -17.90 -14.81 -5.00
CA VAL A 266 -18.05 -13.60 -5.82
C VAL A 266 -18.53 -13.98 -7.22
N ARG A 267 -19.79 -13.70 -7.52
CA ARG A 267 -20.40 -13.94 -8.84
C ARG A 267 -20.39 -12.71 -9.75
N ALA A 268 -19.81 -11.60 -9.30
CA ALA A 268 -19.79 -10.35 -10.04
C ALA A 268 -18.79 -10.40 -11.20
N THR A 269 -19.19 -9.90 -12.36
CA THR A 269 -18.30 -9.73 -13.51
C THR A 269 -17.26 -8.62 -13.24
N ASN A 270 -16.11 -8.68 -13.92
CA ASN A 270 -15.07 -7.65 -13.82
C ASN A 270 -15.64 -6.24 -14.06
N THR A 271 -16.53 -6.10 -15.05
CA THR A 271 -17.18 -4.84 -15.39
C THR A 271 -18.08 -4.35 -14.26
N GLN A 272 -18.88 -5.23 -13.65
CA GLN A 272 -19.71 -4.87 -12.49
C GLN A 272 -18.87 -4.40 -11.31
N ILE A 273 -17.72 -5.03 -11.05
CA ILE A 273 -16.80 -4.63 -9.98
C ILE A 273 -16.25 -3.22 -10.25
N VAL A 274 -15.74 -2.97 -11.46
CA VAL A 274 -15.20 -1.66 -11.84
C VAL A 274 -16.27 -0.57 -11.76
N VAL A 275 -17.46 -0.82 -12.31
CA VAL A 275 -18.59 0.12 -12.25
C VAL A 275 -19.00 0.40 -10.80
N THR A 276 -19.11 -0.63 -9.96
CA THR A 276 -19.45 -0.48 -8.54
C THR A 276 -18.40 0.36 -7.81
N VAL A 277 -17.11 0.11 -8.06
CA VAL A 277 -16.02 0.93 -7.52
C VAL A 277 -16.13 2.38 -7.96
N ILE A 278 -16.37 2.64 -9.25
CA ILE A 278 -16.53 4.00 -9.76
C ILE A 278 -17.69 4.70 -9.03
N ILE A 279 -18.86 4.04 -8.93
CA ILE A 279 -20.03 4.59 -8.24
C ILE A 279 -19.70 4.90 -6.77
N LEU A 280 -19.12 3.95 -6.03
CA LEU A 280 -18.78 4.13 -4.62
C LEU A 280 -17.74 5.23 -4.40
N VAL A 281 -16.69 5.25 -5.21
CA VAL A 281 -15.60 6.24 -5.09
C VAL A 281 -16.10 7.65 -5.45
N VAL A 282 -16.96 7.77 -6.47
CA VAL A 282 -17.59 9.04 -6.86
C VAL A 282 -18.59 9.50 -5.79
N ALA A 283 -19.46 8.60 -5.31
CA ALA A 283 -20.43 8.90 -4.25
C ALA A 283 -19.71 9.40 -2.98
N ASN A 284 -18.66 8.72 -2.53
CA ASN A 284 -17.84 9.17 -1.42
C ASN A 284 -17.25 10.57 -1.65
N SER A 285 -16.79 10.84 -2.88
CA SER A 285 -16.22 12.14 -3.23
C SER A 285 -17.27 13.25 -3.18
N VAL A 286 -18.50 12.98 -3.65
CA VAL A 286 -19.64 13.92 -3.62
C VAL A 286 -20.12 14.15 -2.19
N VAL A 287 -20.34 13.09 -1.41
CA VAL A 287 -20.81 13.20 -0.03
C VAL A 287 -19.77 13.89 0.83
N SER A 288 -18.48 13.55 0.69
CA SER A 288 -17.40 14.25 1.39
C SER A 288 -17.34 15.73 1.03
N HIS A 289 -17.60 16.09 -0.24
CA HIS A 289 -17.70 17.50 -0.67
C HIS A 289 -18.87 18.22 0.00
N TRP A 290 -20.03 17.58 0.07
CA TRP A 290 -21.22 18.14 0.67
C TRP A 290 -21.09 18.34 2.19
N ILE A 291 -20.52 17.35 2.91
CA ILE A 291 -20.26 17.44 4.35
C ILE A 291 -19.24 18.56 4.63
N ALA A 292 -18.18 18.66 3.83
CA ALA A 292 -17.19 19.73 3.95
C ALA A 292 -17.82 21.12 3.72
N GLY A 293 -18.79 21.23 2.81
CA GLY A 293 -19.55 22.46 2.57
C GLY A 293 -20.41 22.92 3.76
N ARG A 294 -20.71 22.03 4.70
CA ARG A 294 -21.46 22.30 5.94
C ARG A 294 -20.58 22.62 7.14
N GLY A 295 -19.25 22.62 6.97
CA GLY A 295 -18.31 22.90 8.06
C GLY A 295 -18.10 21.75 9.05
N THR A 296 -18.66 20.56 8.79
CA THR A 296 -18.43 19.37 9.61
C THR A 296 -17.06 18.75 9.27
N GLU A 297 -16.25 18.49 10.30
CA GLU A 297 -14.88 17.99 10.16
C GLU A 297 -14.75 16.52 10.60
N TRP A 298 -13.94 15.73 9.89
CA TRP A 298 -13.50 14.41 10.37
C TRP A 298 -12.26 14.56 11.26
N THR A 299 -12.47 14.44 12.57
CA THR A 299 -11.43 14.64 13.59
C THR A 299 -10.38 13.54 13.62
N SER A 300 -10.75 12.29 13.30
CA SER A 300 -9.86 11.13 13.34
C SER A 300 -9.94 10.29 12.07
N THR A 301 -8.91 9.48 11.80
CA THR A 301 -8.93 8.51 10.68
C THR A 301 -10.04 7.48 10.87
N VAL A 302 -10.33 7.10 12.11
CA VAL A 302 -11.39 6.14 12.45
C VAL A 302 -12.78 6.73 12.18
N SER A 303 -13.03 7.99 12.55
CA SER A 303 -14.34 8.61 12.26
C SER A 303 -14.56 8.80 10.76
N GLN A 304 -13.51 9.15 10.01
CA GLN A 304 -13.57 9.19 8.55
C GLN A 304 -13.87 7.80 7.96
N PHE A 305 -13.21 6.75 8.46
CA PHE A 305 -13.43 5.37 8.02
C PHE A 305 -14.86 4.90 8.27
N ILE A 306 -15.40 5.14 9.48
CA ILE A 306 -16.77 4.78 9.83
C ILE A 306 -17.77 5.49 8.92
N ALA A 307 -17.56 6.78 8.65
CA ALA A 307 -18.44 7.54 7.79
C ALA A 307 -18.40 7.08 6.33
N VAL A 308 -17.21 6.86 5.78
CA VAL A 308 -17.04 6.31 4.42
C VAL A 308 -17.67 4.92 4.33
N SER A 309 -17.52 4.09 5.37
CA SER A 309 -18.15 2.77 5.44
C SER A 309 -19.67 2.86 5.46
N ALA A 310 -20.24 3.79 6.23
CA ALA A 310 -21.69 4.02 6.29
C ALA A 310 -22.24 4.53 4.95
N ILE A 311 -21.53 5.45 4.28
CA ILE A 311 -21.89 5.95 2.94
C ILE A 311 -21.87 4.79 1.93
N ASN A 312 -20.79 4.01 1.92
CA ASN A 312 -20.67 2.85 1.04
C ASN A 312 -21.76 1.81 1.31
N ALA A 313 -22.10 1.55 2.58
CA ALA A 313 -23.20 0.66 2.95
C ALA A 313 -24.53 1.17 2.40
N GLY A 314 -24.83 2.45 2.56
CA GLY A 314 -26.04 3.06 2.00
C GLY A 314 -26.11 2.94 0.48
N VAL A 315 -25.00 3.18 -0.23
CA VAL A 315 -24.93 3.02 -1.69
C VAL A 315 -25.11 1.55 -2.09
N VAL A 316 -24.47 0.60 -1.41
CA VAL A 316 -24.64 -0.83 -1.69
C VAL A 316 -26.09 -1.26 -1.46
N VAL A 317 -26.73 -0.85 -0.36
CA VAL A 317 -28.14 -1.14 -0.10
C VAL A 317 -29.03 -0.56 -1.21
N ALA A 318 -28.78 0.68 -1.64
CA ALA A 318 -29.52 1.28 -2.76
C ALA A 318 -29.33 0.52 -4.07
N LEU A 319 -28.12 0.01 -4.35
CA LEU A 319 -27.83 -0.81 -5.52
C LEU A 319 -28.52 -2.19 -5.46
N VAL A 320 -28.63 -2.79 -4.28
CA VAL A 320 -29.32 -4.08 -4.06
C VAL A 320 -30.83 -3.94 -4.24
N LEU A 321 -31.40 -2.81 -3.86
CA LEU A 321 -32.84 -2.54 -3.98
C LEU A 321 -33.29 -2.23 -5.42
N LEU A 322 -32.34 -1.93 -6.33
CA LEU A 322 -32.67 -1.71 -7.74
C LEU A 322 -33.06 -3.02 -8.42
N PRO A 323 -34.21 -3.09 -9.12
CA PRO A 323 -34.62 -4.30 -9.82
C PRO A 323 -33.64 -4.65 -10.94
N THR A 324 -32.87 -5.72 -10.77
CA THR A 324 -32.01 -6.27 -11.82
C THR A 324 -32.66 -7.52 -12.45
N PRO A 325 -32.58 -7.71 -13.78
CA PRO A 325 -33.23 -8.82 -14.49
C PRO A 325 -32.91 -10.24 -14.00
N GLY A 326 -31.85 -10.43 -13.21
CA GLY A 326 -31.42 -11.73 -12.65
C GLY A 326 -31.51 -11.86 -11.13
N GLY A 327 -32.12 -10.89 -10.43
CA GLY A 327 -32.12 -10.82 -8.96
C GLY A 327 -30.75 -10.45 -8.36
N ALA A 328 -30.75 -9.96 -7.11
CA ALA A 328 -29.53 -9.59 -6.41
C ALA A 328 -28.81 -10.85 -5.87
N SER A 329 -27.87 -11.42 -6.63
CA SER A 329 -27.00 -12.50 -6.13
C SER A 329 -25.89 -11.93 -5.24
N VAL A 330 -26.26 -11.44 -4.06
CA VAL A 330 -25.34 -10.75 -3.14
C VAL A 330 -25.07 -11.63 -1.94
N THR A 331 -23.86 -12.17 -1.87
CA THR A 331 -23.37 -12.89 -0.69
C THR A 331 -22.97 -11.88 0.39
N PRO A 332 -23.56 -11.94 1.61
CA PRO A 332 -23.34 -10.90 2.63
C PRO A 332 -21.87 -10.74 3.05
N LEU A 333 -21.16 -11.86 3.26
CA LEU A 333 -19.81 -11.85 3.82
C LEU A 333 -18.76 -11.26 2.86
N PRO A 334 -18.63 -11.71 1.59
CA PRO A 334 -17.76 -11.06 0.61
C PRO A 334 -18.12 -9.58 0.39
N THR A 335 -19.41 -9.25 0.35
CA THR A 335 -19.87 -7.87 0.17
C THR A 335 -19.41 -6.97 1.30
N LEU A 336 -19.55 -7.42 2.55
CA LEU A 336 -19.05 -6.70 3.71
C LEU A 336 -17.53 -6.53 3.66
N PHE A 337 -16.80 -7.60 3.33
CA PHE A 337 -15.34 -7.54 3.19
C PHE A 337 -14.90 -6.50 2.14
N PHE A 338 -15.46 -6.54 0.92
CA PHE A 338 -15.16 -5.58 -0.13
C PHE A 338 -15.54 -4.15 0.26
N LEU A 339 -16.69 -3.97 0.90
CA LEU A 339 -17.13 -2.67 1.39
C LEU A 339 -16.13 -2.09 2.38
N LEU A 340 -15.70 -2.87 3.37
CA LEU A 340 -14.71 -2.43 4.37
C LEU A 340 -13.35 -2.16 3.72
N LEU A 341 -12.92 -3.00 2.78
CA LEU A 341 -11.67 -2.85 2.04
C LEU A 341 -11.66 -1.56 1.21
N ILE A 342 -12.70 -1.31 0.41
CA ILE A 342 -12.86 -0.04 -0.34
C ILE A 342 -12.82 1.13 0.64
N SER A 343 -13.60 1.06 1.72
CA SER A 343 -13.72 2.15 2.69
C SER A 343 -12.38 2.47 3.35
N LEU A 344 -11.59 1.45 3.67
CA LEU A 344 -10.25 1.56 4.23
C LEU A 344 -9.31 2.24 3.24
N ILE A 345 -9.18 1.71 2.02
CA ILE A 345 -8.25 2.23 1.01
C ILE A 345 -8.61 3.67 0.62
N VAL A 346 -9.90 3.96 0.42
CA VAL A 346 -10.38 5.33 0.11
C VAL A 346 -10.06 6.28 1.26
N THR A 347 -10.33 5.89 2.51
CA THR A 347 -10.05 6.73 3.68
C THR A 347 -8.56 7.03 3.83
N LEU A 348 -7.72 6.00 3.74
CA LEU A 348 -6.26 6.16 3.82
C LEU A 348 -5.73 7.03 2.67
N TYR A 349 -6.18 6.78 1.43
CA TYR A 349 -5.77 7.58 0.28
C TYR A 349 -6.12 9.06 0.44
N ASP A 350 -7.38 9.37 0.79
CA ASP A 350 -7.84 10.74 0.93
C ASP A 350 -7.12 11.46 2.09
N ARG A 351 -6.95 10.78 3.23
CA ARG A 351 -6.26 11.34 4.41
C ARG A 351 -4.77 11.57 4.14
N TYR A 352 -4.06 10.61 3.57
CA TYR A 352 -2.61 10.68 3.39
C TYR A 352 -2.22 11.66 2.29
N ARG A 353 -3.03 11.73 1.23
CA ARG A 353 -2.85 12.72 0.19
C ARG A 353 -3.07 14.15 0.67
N MET A 354 -4.03 14.36 1.57
CA MET A 354 -4.22 15.63 2.26
C MET A 354 -2.96 16.02 3.05
N LEU A 355 -2.44 15.10 3.88
CA LEU A 355 -1.23 15.35 4.69
C LEU A 355 -0.02 15.71 3.82
N ARG A 356 0.11 15.09 2.65
CA ARG A 356 1.19 15.40 1.72
C ARG A 356 1.14 16.81 1.18
N LYS A 357 -0.04 17.27 0.73
CA LYS A 357 -0.20 18.62 0.18
C LYS A 357 0.20 19.67 1.20
N LEU A 358 -0.21 19.47 2.44
CA LEU A 358 0.12 20.35 3.56
C LEU A 358 1.63 20.44 3.81
N ARG A 359 2.33 19.31 3.71
CA ARG A 359 3.80 19.26 3.87
C ARG A 359 4.57 19.87 2.68
N SER A 360 3.98 19.86 1.48
CA SER A 360 4.64 20.36 0.27
C SER A 360 4.73 21.88 0.14
N GLY A 361 4.12 22.65 1.06
CA GLY A 361 4.20 24.12 1.10
C GLY A 361 3.67 24.87 -0.12
N LYS A 362 3.18 24.17 -1.17
CA LYS A 362 2.61 24.82 -2.35
C LYS A 362 1.41 25.66 -1.92
N PRO A 363 1.37 26.97 -2.23
CA PRO A 363 0.23 27.81 -1.92
C PRO A 363 -1.00 27.18 -2.58
N PHE A 364 -1.97 26.84 -1.75
CA PHE A 364 -3.30 26.51 -2.24
C PHE A 364 -3.80 27.70 -3.07
N PRO A 365 -4.52 27.50 -4.17
CA PRO A 365 -5.18 28.60 -4.88
C PRO A 365 -6.36 29.13 -4.04
N ILE A 366 -6.02 29.80 -2.92
CA ILE A 366 -6.94 30.49 -2.00
C ILE A 366 -7.73 31.56 -2.75
N TRP A 367 -7.21 32.05 -3.88
CA TRP A 367 -7.88 33.00 -4.77
C TRP A 367 -9.26 32.53 -5.27
N VAL A 368 -9.50 31.22 -5.41
CA VAL A 368 -10.80 30.69 -5.87
C VAL A 368 -11.88 30.81 -4.79
N LEU A 369 -11.52 30.66 -3.51
CA LEU A 369 -12.43 30.85 -2.38
C LEU A 369 -12.57 32.33 -2.01
N ARG A 370 -11.47 33.10 -2.07
CA ARG A 370 -11.51 34.54 -1.76
C ARG A 370 -12.42 35.28 -2.75
N ARG A 371 -12.43 34.92 -4.04
CA ARG A 371 -13.35 35.53 -5.02
C ARG A 371 -14.81 35.25 -4.69
N ARG A 372 -15.18 33.99 -4.37
CA ARG A 372 -16.57 33.62 -4.05
C ARG A 372 -17.08 34.20 -2.73
N LEU A 373 -16.20 34.30 -1.72
CA LEU A 373 -16.54 34.96 -0.46
C LEU A 373 -16.69 36.47 -0.65
N LEU A 374 -15.77 37.12 -1.37
CA LEU A 374 -15.86 38.54 -1.69
C LEU A 374 -17.07 38.87 -2.58
N GLU A 375 -17.43 38.00 -3.53
CA GLU A 375 -18.63 38.12 -4.36
C GLU A 375 -19.92 37.93 -3.55
N ARG A 376 -19.94 37.01 -2.58
CA ARG A 376 -21.06 36.87 -1.64
C ARG A 376 -21.21 38.11 -0.77
N THR A 377 -20.13 38.58 -0.14
CA THR A 377 -20.17 39.79 0.70
C THR A 377 -20.60 41.01 -0.11
N ARG A 378 -20.14 41.17 -1.36
CA ARG A 378 -20.59 42.25 -2.26
C ARG A 378 -22.08 42.14 -2.61
N ARG A 379 -22.61 40.94 -2.85
CA ARG A 379 -24.05 40.75 -3.12
C ARG A 379 -24.92 41.01 -1.90
N THR A 380 -24.47 40.62 -0.70
CA THR A 380 -25.22 40.90 0.53
C THR A 380 -25.23 42.39 0.85
N VAL A 381 -24.10 43.09 0.65
CA VAL A 381 -24.02 44.55 0.85
C VAL A 381 -24.82 45.31 -0.21
N ALA A 382 -24.80 44.87 -1.48
CA ALA A 382 -25.60 45.49 -2.54
C ALA A 382 -27.12 45.31 -2.35
N ASN A 383 -27.57 44.19 -1.78
CA ASN A 383 -29.00 43.97 -1.47
C ASN A 383 -29.49 44.69 -0.22
N VAL A 384 -28.60 45.11 0.68
CA VAL A 384 -28.95 45.88 1.89
C VAL A 384 -28.97 47.39 1.60
N GLY A 385 -28.17 47.86 0.64
CA GLY A 385 -28.14 49.28 0.24
C GLY A 385 -29.19 49.72 -0.79
N GLY A 386 -30.01 48.80 -1.33
CA GLY A 386 -30.99 49.09 -2.39
C GLY A 386 -32.45 49.09 -1.93
N ARG A 387 -32.72 49.24 -0.62
CA ARG A 387 -34.08 49.16 -0.04
C ARG A 387 -34.49 50.38 0.78
N SER A 388 -33.81 51.49 0.56
CA SER A 388 -34.21 52.82 1.04
C SER A 388 -34.28 53.73 -0.17
N ASP A 389 -35.45 53.76 -0.80
CA ASP A 389 -36.06 54.90 -1.50
C ASP A 389 -37.53 54.58 -1.76
#